data_AF-A0A7Y2Y1V2-F1
#
_entry.id   AF-A0A7Y2Y1V2-F1
#
_cell.length_a   1.000
_cell.length_b   1.000
_cell.length_c   1.000
_cell.angle_alpha   90.00
_cell.angle_beta   90.00
_cell.angle_gamma   90.00
#
_symmetry.space_group_name_H-M   'P 1'
#
loop_
_entity.id
_entity.type
_entity.pdbx_description
1 polymer ?
#
loop_
_entity_poly.entity_id
_entity_poly.type
_entity_poly.pdbx_seq_one_letter_code
_entity_poly.pdbx_strand_id
1 'polypeptide(L)'
;MTDIDPTVRPEPLPEDVDRALRPQMLDEFVGQAEARSNLRVFIQSAKQRGEAMDHTLFHGPPGLGKTTLAQIMARELGVGFRMTSGPVLAKAGDLAAILTNLEARDVL
;
A
#
# COMPACT_ATOMS: atom_id res chain seq x y z
N MET A 1 14.65 0.01 27.82
CA MET A 1 14.79 -1.05 26.80
C MET A 1 13.65 -0.86 25.83
N THR A 2 13.94 -0.28 24.67
CA THR A 2 12.95 -0.04 23.62
C THR A 2 12.60 -1.40 23.03
N ASP A 3 11.36 -1.87 23.26
CA ASP A 3 10.84 -3.08 22.64
C ASP A 3 10.82 -2.85 21.12
N ILE A 4 11.74 -3.49 20.40
CA ILE A 4 11.77 -3.42 18.94
C ILE A 4 10.70 -4.38 18.46
N ASP A 5 9.60 -3.85 17.92
CA ASP A 5 8.55 -4.65 17.31
C ASP A 5 9.15 -5.54 16.21
N PRO A 6 9.11 -6.89 16.34
CA PRO A 6 9.72 -7.81 15.39
C PRO A 6 9.06 -7.76 14.00
N THR A 7 7.92 -7.09 13.86
CA THR A 7 7.23 -6.88 12.58
C THR A 7 7.74 -5.65 11.82
N VAL A 8 8.51 -4.78 12.47
CA VAL A 8 9.03 -3.54 11.88
C VAL A 8 10.50 -3.70 11.52
N ARG A 9 10.82 -3.63 10.23
CA ARG A 9 12.20 -3.56 9.72
C ARG A 9 12.57 -2.12 9.37
N PRO A 10 13.63 -1.53 9.97
CA PRO A 10 13.99 -0.13 9.76
C PRO A 10 14.84 0.13 8.51
N GLU A 11 15.56 -0.85 7.98
CA GLU A 11 16.52 -0.67 6.88
C GLU A 11 16.14 -1.44 5.60
N PRO A 12 16.19 -0.81 4.40
CA PRO A 12 15.97 -1.49 3.13
C PRO A 12 17.09 -2.49 2.83
N LEU A 13 16.75 -3.66 2.29
CA LEU A 13 17.74 -4.65 1.86
C LEU A 13 18.01 -4.56 0.35
N PRO A 14 19.16 -5.07 -0.14
CA PRO A 14 19.47 -5.10 -1.57
C PRO A 14 18.40 -5.79 -2.44
N GLU A 15 17.67 -6.75 -1.86
CA GLU A 15 16.54 -7.47 -2.48
C GLU A 15 15.27 -6.61 -2.67
N ASP A 16 15.15 -5.47 -1.98
CA ASP A 16 14.06 -4.50 -2.19
C ASP A 16 14.19 -3.73 -3.51
N VAL A 17 15.36 -3.78 -4.15
CA VAL A 17 15.71 -2.99 -5.34
C VAL A 17 15.20 -3.63 -6.64
N ASP A 18 14.80 -4.90 -6.61
CA ASP A 18 14.36 -5.64 -7.81
C ASP A 18 12.91 -5.30 -8.22
N ARG A 19 12.67 -4.01 -8.49
CA ARG A 19 11.37 -3.45 -8.88
C ARG A 19 10.82 -4.04 -10.17
N ALA A 20 11.70 -4.53 -11.06
CA ALA A 20 11.33 -5.10 -12.36
C ALA A 20 10.56 -6.43 -12.24
N LEU A 21 10.65 -7.11 -11.09
CA LEU A 21 10.00 -8.41 -10.85
C LEU A 21 8.70 -8.31 -10.05
N ARG A 22 8.32 -7.11 -9.57
CA ARG A 22 7.10 -6.96 -8.77
C ARG A 22 5.85 -7.03 -9.66
N PRO A 23 4.82 -7.81 -9.30
CA PRO A 23 3.56 -7.81 -10.03
C PRO A 23 2.95 -6.41 -10.04
N GLN A 24 2.38 -6.06 -11.18
CA GLN A 24 1.80 -4.75 -11.48
C GLN A 24 0.28 -4.78 -11.42
N MET A 25 -0.33 -5.93 -11.68
CA MET A 25 -1.78 -6.18 -11.56
C MET A 25 -2.09 -7.22 -10.49
N LEU A 26 -3.35 -7.23 -10.03
CA LEU A 26 -3.80 -8.17 -8.99
C LEU A 26 -3.76 -9.62 -9.46
N ASP A 27 -3.97 -9.86 -10.76
CA ASP A 27 -3.90 -11.18 -11.38
C ASP A 27 -2.46 -11.75 -11.43
N GLU A 28 -1.45 -10.88 -11.46
CA GLU A 28 -0.03 -11.26 -11.49
C GLU A 28 0.51 -11.57 -10.09
N PHE A 29 -0.19 -11.15 -9.04
CA PHE A 29 0.23 -11.39 -7.66
C PHE A 29 0.01 -12.86 -7.28
N VAL A 30 1.09 -13.60 -7.04
CA VAL A 30 1.03 -15.04 -6.73
C VAL A 30 0.80 -15.26 -5.22
N GLY A 31 -0.07 -16.22 -4.87
CA GLY A 31 -0.43 -16.53 -3.49
C GLY A 31 -1.57 -15.66 -2.95
N GLN A 32 -1.79 -15.66 -1.62
CA GLN A 32 -2.77 -14.80 -0.94
C GLN A 32 -4.18 -14.78 -1.60
N ALA A 33 -4.69 -15.94 -2.01
CA ALA A 33 -5.89 -16.04 -2.85
C ALA A 33 -7.13 -15.35 -2.24
N GLU A 34 -7.34 -15.50 -0.94
CA GLU A 34 -8.43 -14.86 -0.21
C GLU A 34 -8.29 -13.33 -0.21
N ALA A 35 -7.11 -12.80 0.14
CA ALA A 35 -6.86 -11.37 0.11
C ALA A 35 -7.04 -10.78 -1.29
N ARG A 36 -6.56 -11.47 -2.34
CA ARG A 36 -6.78 -11.06 -3.74
C ARG A 36 -8.26 -11.05 -4.10
N SER A 37 -9.03 -12.05 -3.68
CA SER A 37 -10.47 -12.09 -3.92
C SER A 37 -11.20 -10.92 -3.26
N ASN A 38 -10.89 -10.65 -1.99
CA ASN A 38 -11.49 -9.55 -1.23
C ASN A 38 -11.14 -8.19 -1.84
N LEU A 39 -9.85 -7.95 -2.13
CA LEU A 39 -9.42 -6.71 -2.78
C LEU A 39 -10.12 -6.49 -4.12
N ARG A 40 -10.29 -7.54 -4.94
CA ARG A 40 -11.01 -7.43 -6.21
C ARG A 40 -12.43 -6.91 -6.01
N VAL A 41 -13.16 -7.43 -5.03
CA VAL A 41 -14.54 -6.99 -4.74
C VAL A 41 -14.58 -5.51 -4.35
N PHE A 42 -13.70 -5.07 -3.45
CA PHE A 42 -13.68 -3.67 -3.00
C PHE A 42 -13.24 -2.70 -4.09
N ILE A 43 -12.20 -3.03 -4.85
CA ILE A 43 -11.72 -2.24 -5.99
C ILE A 43 -12.84 -2.05 -7.01
N GLN A 44 -13.50 -3.15 -7.41
CA GLN A 44 -14.57 -3.09 -8.41
C GLN A 44 -15.76 -2.28 -7.89
N SER A 45 -16.10 -2.43 -6.62
CA SER A 45 -17.19 -1.68 -5.98
C SER A 45 -16.90 -0.18 -5.96
N ALA A 46 -15.69 0.24 -5.57
CA ALA A 46 -15.28 1.65 -5.58
C ALA A 46 -15.30 2.23 -7.00
N LYS A 47 -14.80 1.48 -8.00
CA LYS A 47 -14.82 1.89 -9.42
C LYS A 47 -16.24 2.07 -9.96
N GLN A 48 -17.15 1.14 -9.64
CA GLN A 48 -18.55 1.23 -10.08
C GLN A 48 -19.29 2.43 -9.50
N ARG A 49 -18.99 2.80 -8.25
CA ARG A 49 -19.55 4.00 -7.61
C ARG A 49 -18.84 5.30 -8.02
N GLY A 50 -17.64 5.21 -8.59
CA GLY A 50 -16.80 6.37 -8.88
C GLY A 50 -16.22 7.04 -7.64
N GLU A 51 -16.23 6.35 -6.50
CA GLU A 51 -15.85 6.86 -5.18
C GLU A 51 -14.44 6.40 -4.79
N ALA A 52 -13.90 6.96 -3.69
CA ALA A 52 -12.70 6.42 -3.08
C ALA A 52 -12.96 5.01 -2.53
N MET A 53 -11.95 4.14 -2.58
CA MET A 53 -11.99 2.87 -1.87
C MET A 53 -11.82 3.12 -0.37
N ASP A 54 -12.45 2.27 0.45
CA ASP A 54 -12.32 2.32 1.90
C ASP A 54 -10.86 2.09 2.35
N HIS A 55 -10.49 2.69 3.48
CA HIS A 55 -9.16 2.52 4.06
C HIS A 55 -8.88 1.05 4.38
N THR A 56 -7.69 0.59 3.98
CA THR A 56 -7.29 -0.82 4.04
C THR A 56 -6.03 -0.99 4.86
N LEU A 57 -6.01 -1.97 5.77
CA LEU A 57 -4.85 -2.31 6.58
C LEU A 57 -4.27 -3.67 6.14
N PHE A 58 -3.00 -3.66 5.71
CA PHE A 58 -2.24 -4.89 5.50
C PHE A 58 -1.39 -5.22 6.72
N HIS A 59 -1.66 -6.36 7.35
CA HIS A 59 -0.89 -6.86 8.48
C HIS A 59 -0.21 -8.18 8.12
N GLY A 60 1.03 -8.36 8.60
CA GLY A 60 1.77 -9.62 8.49
C GLY A 60 3.28 -9.43 8.46
N PRO A 61 4.06 -10.52 8.50
CA PRO A 61 5.53 -10.50 8.42
C PRO A 61 6.10 -9.72 7.22
N PRO A 62 7.35 -9.21 7.31
CA PRO A 62 8.02 -8.59 6.17
C PRO A 62 8.17 -9.57 5.00
N GLY A 63 8.25 -9.06 3.77
CA GLY A 63 8.43 -9.88 2.56
C GLY A 63 7.14 -10.48 1.94
N LEU A 64 5.98 -10.36 2.59
CA LEU A 64 4.71 -10.90 2.07
C LEU A 64 4.00 -10.05 1.00
N GLY A 65 4.68 -9.05 0.43
CA GLY A 65 4.13 -8.25 -0.66
C GLY A 65 3.11 -7.18 -0.26
N LYS A 66 3.05 -6.78 1.01
CA LYS A 66 2.13 -5.72 1.51
C LYS A 66 2.26 -4.40 0.73
N THR A 67 3.48 -3.90 0.57
CA THR A 67 3.75 -2.68 -0.22
C THR A 67 3.40 -2.86 -1.69
N THR A 68 3.62 -4.06 -2.23
CA THR A 68 3.25 -4.40 -3.61
C THR A 68 1.72 -4.39 -3.80
N LEU A 69 0.96 -4.95 -2.86
CA LEU A 69 -0.51 -4.94 -2.90
C LEU A 69 -1.06 -3.51 -2.85
N ALA A 70 -0.51 -2.62 -2.02
CA ALA A 70 -0.92 -1.22 -1.97
C ALA A 70 -0.68 -0.50 -3.32
N GLN A 71 0.45 -0.78 -3.98
CA GLN A 71 0.75 -0.23 -5.31
C GLN A 71 -0.18 -0.79 -6.40
N ILE A 72 -0.49 -2.09 -6.36
CA ILE A 72 -1.45 -2.74 -7.25
C ILE A 72 -2.83 -2.11 -7.07
N MET A 73 -3.29 -1.88 -5.83
CA MET A 73 -4.58 -1.25 -5.55
C MET A 73 -4.72 0.11 -6.25
N ALA A 74 -3.73 1.00 -6.10
CA ALA A 74 -3.76 2.31 -6.74
C ALA A 74 -3.85 2.22 -8.27
N ARG A 75 -3.11 1.27 -8.86
CA ARG A 75 -3.12 1.03 -10.32
C ARG A 75 -4.45 0.49 -10.81
N GLU A 76 -5.02 -0.49 -10.12
CA GLU A 76 -6.32 -1.08 -10.44
C GLU A 76 -7.45 -0.06 -10.32
N LEU A 77 -7.35 0.86 -9.35
CA LEU A 77 -8.26 2.00 -9.16
C LEU A 77 -8.02 3.13 -10.18
N GLY A 78 -6.85 3.17 -10.83
CA GLY A 78 -6.49 4.21 -11.80
C GLY A 78 -6.24 5.59 -11.17
N VAL A 79 -5.68 5.61 -9.96
CA VAL A 79 -5.44 6.83 -9.15
C VAL A 79 -3.97 6.98 -8.80
N GLY A 80 -3.59 8.14 -8.24
CA GLY A 80 -2.24 8.37 -7.75
C GLY A 80 -1.90 7.50 -6.55
N PHE A 81 -0.59 7.23 -6.38
CA PHE A 81 -0.05 6.53 -5.23
C PHE A 81 1.01 7.41 -4.56
N ARG A 82 0.74 7.80 -3.32
CA ARG A 82 1.71 8.41 -2.41
C ARG A 82 2.15 7.33 -1.44
N MET A 83 3.43 7.32 -1.09
CA MET A 83 3.99 6.36 -0.13
C MET A 83 4.70 7.13 0.95
N THR A 84 4.49 6.73 2.19
CA THR A 84 5.23 7.23 3.35
C THR A 84 5.50 6.10 4.33
N SER A 85 6.29 6.36 5.35
CA SER A 85 6.50 5.44 6.47
C SER A 85 6.40 6.20 7.79
N GLY A 86 6.00 5.51 8.85
CA GLY A 86 5.86 6.11 10.19
C GLY A 86 7.09 6.91 10.63
N PRO A 87 8.33 6.38 10.49
CA PRO A 87 9.54 7.11 10.84
C PRO A 87 9.77 8.41 10.06
N VAL A 88 9.23 8.55 8.84
CA VAL A 88 9.33 9.77 8.02
C VAL A 88 8.37 10.86 8.54
N LEU A 89 7.30 10.48 9.22
CA LEU A 89 6.30 11.40 9.79
C LEU A 89 6.68 11.79 11.23
N ALA A 90 7.68 12.66 11.36
CA ALA A 90 8.21 13.05 12.67
C ALA A 90 7.34 14.11 13.39
N LYS A 91 6.64 14.96 12.63
CA LYS A 91 5.80 16.05 13.16
C LYS A 91 4.43 16.05 12.50
N ALA A 92 3.43 16.60 13.21
CA ALA A 92 2.07 16.72 12.67
C ALA A 92 2.01 17.49 11.33
N GLY A 93 2.92 18.45 11.12
CA GLY A 93 3.03 19.21 9.87
C GLY A 93 3.42 18.36 8.65
N ASP A 94 4.18 17.28 8.85
CA ASP A 94 4.63 16.40 7.75
C ASP A 94 3.42 15.65 7.17
N LEU A 95 2.55 15.12 8.04
CA LEU A 95 1.31 14.48 7.63
C LEU A 95 0.34 15.50 6.99
N ALA A 96 0.20 16.69 7.59
CA ALA A 96 -0.66 17.74 7.04
C ALA A 96 -0.27 18.11 5.60
N ALA A 97 1.03 18.29 5.34
CA ALA A 97 1.54 18.62 4.02
C ALA A 97 1.27 17.53 2.97
N ILE A 98 1.32 16.25 3.36
CA ILE A 98 0.98 15.14 2.47
C ILE A 98 -0.52 15.17 2.14
N LEU A 99 -1.37 15.28 3.16
CA LEU A 99 -2.82 15.26 3.01
C LEU A 99 -3.33 16.43 2.16
N THR A 100 -2.74 17.62 2.28
CA THR A 100 -3.13 18.80 1.48
C THR A 100 -2.78 18.67 0.01
N ASN A 101 -1.83 17.80 -0.35
CA ASN A 101 -1.34 17.61 -1.72
C ASN A 101 -1.87 16.32 -2.36
N LEU A 102 -2.84 15.64 -1.75
CA LEU A 102 -3.47 14.45 -2.33
C LEU A 102 -4.49 14.85 -3.39
N GLU A 103 -4.48 14.14 -4.52
CA GLU A 103 -5.54 14.26 -5.51
C GLU A 103 -6.77 13.43 -5.11
N ALA A 104 -7.89 13.68 -5.78
CA ALA A 104 -9.13 13.00 -5.47
C ALA A 104 -9.01 11.48 -5.67
N ARG A 105 -9.22 10.73 -4.59
CA ARG A 105 -9.18 9.25 -4.52
C ARG A 105 -7.78 8.64 -4.59
N ASP A 106 -6.73 9.43 -4.42
CA ASP A 106 -5.37 8.92 -4.28
C ASP A 106 -5.25 7.91 -3.13
N VAL A 107 -4.37 6.93 -3.32
CA VAL A 107 -3.94 6.02 -2.27
C VAL A 107 -2.70 6.60 -1.58
N LEU A 108 -2.72 6.71 -0.25
CA LEU A 108 -1.61 7.17 0.60
C LEU A 108 -1.02 6.02 1.44
#